data_AF-A0A219AI88-F1
#
_entry.id   AF-A0A219AI88-F1
#
_cell.length_a   1.000
_cell.length_b   1.000
_cell.length_c   1.000
_cell.angle_alpha   90.00
_cell.angle_beta   90.00
_cell.angle_gamma   90.00
#
_symmetry.space_group_name_H-M   'P 1'
#
loop_
_entity.id
_entity.type
_entity.pdbx_description
1 polymer ?
#
loop_
_entity_poly.entity_id
_entity_poly.type
_entity_poly.pdbx_seq_one_letter_code
_entity_poly.pdbx_strand_id
1 'polypeptide(L)'
;MDYGEVYKDSIINLININEKLINSVDKKTVFVICDDDTRKLIDENFAYINSFLLTEYVIQPEYDNFKELYSYVNGIFKNDYIYKYLLQVFGELLNEYLRVAEFKFDLMRKTNNKSFTNFDSDSLNNFFDEYQLLIDEYDLFKLEYSNVEHYSLLGDYANQINEGFKKSD
;
A
#
# COMPACT_ATOMS: atom_id res chain seq x y z
N MET A 1 -20.91 4.72 -13.78
CA MET A 1 -20.72 5.08 -12.37
C MET A 1 -19.77 4.12 -11.66
N ASP A 2 -19.35 2.99 -12.25
CA ASP A 2 -18.58 1.94 -11.54
C ASP A 2 -17.05 2.12 -11.45
N TYR A 3 -16.38 2.76 -12.42
CA TYR A 3 -14.91 2.63 -12.52
C TYR A 3 -14.13 3.30 -11.36
N GLY A 4 -14.64 4.41 -10.82
CA GLY A 4 -14.05 5.05 -9.64
C GLY A 4 -14.32 4.27 -8.34
N GLU A 5 -15.49 3.65 -8.20
CA GLU A 5 -15.82 2.89 -6.99
C GLU A 5 -14.86 1.72 -6.81
N VAL A 6 -14.50 1.04 -7.90
CA VAL A 6 -13.54 -0.07 -7.86
C VAL A 6 -12.13 0.41 -7.48
N TYR A 7 -11.69 1.64 -7.83
CA TYR A 7 -10.40 2.18 -7.38
C TYR A 7 -10.34 2.30 -5.85
N LYS A 8 -11.40 2.88 -5.26
CA LYS A 8 -11.51 3.00 -3.81
C LYS A 8 -11.62 1.62 -3.14
N ASP A 9 -12.42 0.72 -3.72
CA ASP A 9 -12.59 -0.64 -3.19
C ASP A 9 -11.28 -1.43 -3.24
N SER A 10 -10.43 -1.21 -4.26
CA SER A 10 -9.10 -1.81 -4.30
C SER A 10 -8.20 -1.36 -3.15
N ILE A 11 -8.25 -0.08 -2.76
CA ILE A 11 -7.51 0.42 -1.59
C ILE A 11 -8.04 -0.24 -0.31
N ILE A 12 -9.38 -0.30 -0.15
CA ILE A 12 -10.03 -0.96 1.00
C ILE A 12 -9.65 -2.44 1.07
N ASN A 13 -9.58 -3.13 -0.08
CA ASN A 13 -9.15 -4.52 -0.14
C ASN A 13 -7.70 -4.70 0.33
N LEU A 14 -6.79 -3.81 -0.09
CA LEU A 14 -5.40 -3.83 0.39
C LEU A 14 -5.34 -3.64 1.91
N ILE A 15 -6.11 -2.70 2.47
CA ILE A 15 -6.22 -2.49 3.92
C ILE A 15 -6.68 -3.79 4.60
N ASN A 16 -7.76 -4.40 4.11
CA ASN A 16 -8.31 -5.63 4.68
C ASN A 16 -7.33 -6.80 4.61
N ILE A 17 -6.58 -6.94 3.51
CA ILE A 17 -5.55 -7.98 3.37
C ILE A 17 -4.43 -7.74 4.38
N ASN A 18 -3.96 -6.51 4.49
CA ASN A 18 -2.90 -6.11 5.41
C ASN A 18 -3.29 -6.38 6.88
N GLU A 19 -4.50 -5.99 7.29
CA GLU A 19 -5.02 -6.27 8.63
C GLU A 19 -5.15 -7.76 8.91
N LYS A 20 -5.60 -8.56 7.95
CA LYS A 20 -5.68 -10.02 8.09
C LYS A 20 -4.30 -10.64 8.31
N LEU A 21 -3.29 -10.20 7.56
CA LEU A 21 -1.91 -10.66 7.74
C LEU A 21 -1.39 -10.32 9.14
N ILE A 22 -1.54 -9.07 9.59
CA ILE A 22 -1.11 -8.62 10.92
C ILE A 22 -1.77 -9.46 12.03
N ASN A 23 -3.05 -9.79 11.87
CA ASN A 23 -3.85 -10.51 12.85
C ASN A 23 -3.79 -12.04 12.72
N SER A 24 -3.08 -12.57 11.72
CA SER A 24 -2.93 -14.02 11.50
C SER A 24 -2.07 -14.71 12.57
N VAL A 25 -1.29 -13.94 13.33
CA VAL A 25 -0.39 -14.40 14.39
C VAL A 25 -0.58 -13.60 15.68
N ASP A 26 -0.12 -14.18 16.79
CA ASP A 26 -0.16 -13.54 18.11
C ASP A 26 0.49 -12.14 18.13
N LYS A 27 0.04 -11.29 19.07
CA LYS A 27 0.57 -9.92 19.24
C LYS A 27 2.08 -9.86 19.54
N LYS A 28 2.64 -10.92 20.13
CA LYS A 28 4.08 -11.00 20.46
C LYS A 28 4.94 -11.45 19.29
N THR A 29 4.33 -11.99 18.24
CA THR A 29 5.04 -12.49 17.07
C THR A 29 5.48 -11.32 16.20
N VAL A 30 6.74 -11.37 15.77
CA VAL A 30 7.42 -10.29 15.06
C VAL A 30 7.30 -10.39 13.53
N PHE A 31 7.14 -11.62 13.02
CA PHE A 31 6.99 -11.90 11.59
C PHE A 31 5.66 -12.59 11.29
N VAL A 32 5.11 -12.33 10.11
CA VAL A 32 3.91 -13.01 9.58
C VAL A 32 4.27 -13.80 8.33
N ILE A 33 3.50 -14.84 8.02
CA ILE A 33 3.69 -15.63 6.80
C ILE A 33 2.79 -15.07 5.70
N CYS A 34 3.34 -14.90 4.51
CA CYS A 34 2.60 -14.53 3.31
C CYS A 34 2.53 -15.71 2.33
N ASP A 35 1.33 -16.08 1.92
CA ASP A 35 1.10 -17.13 0.93
C ASP A 35 0.89 -16.57 -0.49
N ASP A 36 0.95 -17.47 -1.48
CA ASP A 36 0.83 -17.10 -2.89
C ASP A 36 -0.53 -16.52 -3.26
N ASP A 37 -1.60 -16.97 -2.60
CA ASP A 37 -2.95 -16.45 -2.81
C ASP A 37 -3.04 -14.99 -2.33
N THR A 38 -2.44 -14.67 -1.18
CA THR A 38 -2.36 -13.31 -0.67
C THR A 38 -1.53 -12.42 -1.59
N ARG A 39 -0.38 -12.89 -2.08
CA ARG A 39 0.45 -12.14 -3.04
C ARG A 39 -0.32 -11.79 -4.30
N LYS A 40 -1.04 -12.76 -4.85
CA LYS A 40 -1.88 -12.57 -6.04
C LYS A 40 -2.96 -11.51 -5.80
N LEU A 41 -3.64 -11.55 -4.65
CA LEU A 41 -4.66 -10.55 -4.31
C LEU A 41 -4.07 -9.14 -4.17
N ILE A 42 -2.88 -9.01 -3.57
CA ILE A 42 -2.16 -7.74 -3.51
C ILE A 42 -1.87 -7.22 -4.92
N ASP A 43 -1.27 -8.06 -5.77
CA ASP A 43 -0.93 -7.69 -7.15
C ASP A 43 -2.16 -7.29 -7.97
N GLU A 44 -3.28 -8.01 -7.87
CA GLU A 44 -4.52 -7.69 -8.58
C GLU A 44 -5.06 -6.31 -8.19
N ASN A 45 -5.05 -5.96 -6.90
CA ASN A 45 -5.53 -4.65 -6.44
C ASN A 45 -4.57 -3.52 -6.84
N PHE A 46 -3.25 -3.73 -6.73
CA PHE A 46 -2.26 -2.75 -7.20
C PHE A 46 -2.35 -2.55 -8.72
N ALA A 47 -2.53 -3.61 -9.50
CA ALA A 47 -2.69 -3.54 -10.95
C ALA A 47 -3.93 -2.74 -11.33
N TYR A 48 -5.05 -2.95 -10.63
CA TYR A 48 -6.27 -2.16 -10.86
C TYR A 48 -6.04 -0.68 -10.56
N ILE A 49 -5.49 -0.36 -9.39
CA ILE A 49 -5.21 1.03 -9.00
C ILE A 49 -4.26 1.70 -10.01
N ASN A 50 -3.17 1.02 -10.36
CA ASN A 50 -2.19 1.55 -11.32
C ASN A 50 -2.81 1.76 -12.70
N SER A 51 -3.67 0.83 -13.16
CA SER A 51 -4.43 1.00 -14.41
C SER A 51 -5.38 2.19 -14.35
N PHE A 52 -6.07 2.37 -13.21
CA PHE A 52 -6.96 3.51 -13.00
C PHE A 52 -6.16 4.82 -13.10
N LEU A 53 -5.06 4.93 -12.35
CA LEU A 53 -4.17 6.10 -12.34
C LEU A 53 -3.47 6.34 -13.70
N LEU A 54 -3.28 5.32 -14.53
CA LEU A 54 -2.66 5.48 -15.86
C LEU A 54 -3.65 5.98 -16.92
N THR A 55 -4.88 5.46 -16.88
CA THR A 55 -5.87 5.64 -17.96
C THR A 55 -6.79 6.82 -17.72
N GLU A 56 -7.13 7.05 -16.46
CA GLU A 56 -7.93 8.17 -16.04
C GLU A 56 -7.09 9.05 -15.11
N TYR A 57 -6.95 10.32 -15.50
CA TYR A 57 -7.12 11.39 -14.52
C TYR A 57 -6.14 11.41 -13.34
N VAL A 58 -4.88 11.77 -13.59
CA VAL A 58 -3.90 11.90 -12.50
C VAL A 58 -3.14 13.21 -12.51
N ILE A 59 -3.10 13.78 -11.31
CA ILE A 59 -2.02 14.65 -10.88
C ILE A 59 -0.76 13.79 -10.90
N GLN A 60 0.04 13.90 -11.96
CA GLN A 60 1.23 13.08 -12.24
C GLN A 60 2.04 12.65 -10.99
N PRO A 61 2.32 13.53 -9.99
CA PRO A 61 2.94 13.14 -8.73
C PRO A 61 2.32 11.93 -8.03
N GLU A 62 0.99 11.80 -8.01
CA GLU A 62 0.31 10.70 -7.32
C GLU A 62 0.50 9.36 -8.03
N TYR A 63 0.45 9.37 -9.36
CA TYR A 63 0.74 8.17 -10.16
C TYR A 63 2.18 7.72 -9.91
N ASP A 64 3.13 8.67 -9.94
CA ASP A 64 4.54 8.35 -9.75
C ASP A 64 4.80 7.79 -8.34
N ASN A 65 4.25 8.41 -7.29
CA ASN A 65 4.34 7.94 -5.92
C ASN A 65 3.72 6.54 -5.75
N PHE A 66 2.53 6.30 -6.31
CA PHE A 66 1.88 5.00 -6.20
C PHE A 66 2.62 3.90 -6.97
N LYS A 67 3.17 4.22 -8.15
CA LYS A 67 4.00 3.31 -8.93
C LYS A 67 5.29 2.95 -8.20
N GLU A 68 5.92 3.92 -7.56
CA GLU A 68 7.08 3.70 -6.72
C GLU A 68 6.72 2.85 -5.49
N LEU A 69 5.60 3.15 -4.81
CA LEU A 69 5.06 2.33 -3.71
C LEU A 69 4.90 0.87 -4.11
N TYR A 70 4.30 0.62 -5.28
CA TYR A 70 4.11 -0.75 -5.78
C TYR A 70 5.43 -1.51 -5.89
N SER A 71 6.52 -0.82 -6.28
CA SER A 71 7.84 -1.43 -6.39
C SER A 71 8.37 -1.86 -5.01
N TYR A 72 8.24 -1.02 -3.99
CA TYR A 72 8.62 -1.35 -2.61
C TYR A 72 7.79 -2.50 -2.04
N VAL A 73 6.46 -2.42 -2.18
CA VAL A 73 5.53 -3.42 -1.67
C VAL A 73 5.78 -4.78 -2.34
N ASN A 74 5.96 -4.82 -3.66
CA ASN A 74 6.32 -6.06 -4.35
C ASN A 74 7.64 -6.64 -3.80
N GLY A 75 8.62 -5.80 -3.45
CA GLY A 75 9.83 -6.24 -2.75
C GLY A 75 9.55 -6.91 -1.38
N ILE A 76 8.67 -6.33 -0.57
CA ILE A 76 8.26 -6.89 0.74
C ILE A 76 7.60 -8.26 0.55
N PHE A 77 6.58 -8.32 -0.31
CA PHE A 77 5.70 -9.48 -0.46
C PHE A 77 6.31 -10.64 -1.23
N LYS A 78 7.48 -10.46 -1.86
CA LYS A 78 8.29 -11.58 -2.41
C LYS A 78 8.81 -12.54 -1.34
N ASN A 79 8.88 -12.11 -0.09
CA ASN A 79 9.38 -12.92 1.01
C ASN A 79 8.25 -13.76 1.63
N ASP A 80 8.57 -14.96 2.11
CA ASP A 80 7.62 -15.80 2.85
C ASP A 80 7.34 -15.26 4.25
N TYR A 81 8.34 -14.60 4.85
CA TYR A 81 8.25 -14.00 6.17
C TYR A 81 8.32 -12.49 6.06
N ILE A 82 7.27 -11.81 6.51
CA ILE A 82 7.16 -10.35 6.46
C ILE A 82 7.24 -9.80 7.87
N TYR A 83 8.06 -8.76 8.08
CA TYR A 83 8.15 -8.06 9.35
C TYR A 83 6.84 -7.33 9.65
N LYS A 84 6.20 -7.65 10.77
CA LYS A 84 4.85 -7.17 11.12
C LYS A 84 4.76 -5.65 11.21
N TYR A 85 5.83 -4.98 11.63
CA TYR A 85 5.89 -3.52 11.69
C TYR A 85 5.83 -2.87 10.29
N LEU A 86 6.48 -3.45 9.27
CA LEU A 86 6.36 -2.92 7.90
C LEU A 86 4.91 -2.98 7.40
N LEU A 87 4.17 -4.03 7.77
CA LEU A 87 2.74 -4.11 7.47
C LEU A 87 1.93 -3.06 8.25
N GLN A 88 2.33 -2.73 9.48
CA GLN A 88 1.67 -1.65 10.24
C GLN A 88 1.86 -0.29 9.55
N VAL A 89 3.10 0.07 9.21
CA VAL A 89 3.41 1.32 8.50
C VAL A 89 2.73 1.35 7.12
N PHE A 90 2.73 0.22 6.40
CA PHE A 90 2.00 0.12 5.14
C PHE A 90 0.49 0.32 5.32
N GLY A 91 -0.08 -0.20 6.40
CA GLY A 91 -1.49 0.01 6.74
C GLY A 91 -1.84 1.46 7.02
N GLU A 92 -0.98 2.18 7.74
CA GLU A 92 -1.11 3.63 7.98
C GLU A 92 -1.10 4.40 6.65
N LEU A 93 -0.13 4.11 5.79
CA LEU A 93 -0.05 4.71 4.46
C LEU A 93 -1.30 4.42 3.58
N LEU A 94 -1.80 3.18 3.59
CA LEU A 94 -3.01 2.82 2.83
C LEU A 94 -4.26 3.59 3.31
N ASN A 95 -4.36 3.86 4.61
CA ASN A 95 -5.47 4.67 5.14
C ASN A 95 -5.38 6.13 4.66
N GLU A 96 -4.18 6.69 4.54
CA GLU A 96 -3.99 8.01 3.93
C GLU A 96 -4.36 8.03 2.44
N TYR A 97 -4.00 6.99 1.68
CA TYR A 97 -4.46 6.85 0.29
C TYR A 97 -5.99 6.78 0.20
N LEU A 98 -6.64 6.05 1.12
CA LEU A 98 -8.11 5.99 1.17
C LEU A 98 -8.72 7.36 1.47
N ARG A 99 -8.17 8.10 2.45
CA ARG A 99 -8.62 9.46 2.78
C ARG A 99 -8.51 10.39 1.58
N VAL A 100 -7.40 10.37 0.86
CA VAL A 100 -7.20 11.15 -0.38
C VAL A 100 -8.20 10.74 -1.46
N ALA A 101 -8.43 9.44 -1.64
CA ALA A 101 -9.44 8.94 -2.59
C ALA A 101 -10.84 9.46 -2.23
N GLU A 102 -11.25 9.34 -0.97
CA GLU A 102 -12.54 9.83 -0.48
C GLU A 102 -12.72 11.33 -0.69
N PHE A 103 -11.69 12.12 -0.38
CA PHE A 103 -11.69 13.56 -0.63
C PHE A 103 -11.92 13.88 -2.11
N LYS A 104 -11.25 13.17 -3.03
CA LYS A 104 -11.48 13.35 -4.47
C LYS A 104 -12.92 13.02 -4.85
N PHE A 105 -13.50 11.92 -4.35
CA PHE A 105 -14.89 11.55 -4.64
C PHE A 105 -15.86 12.61 -4.15
N ASP A 106 -15.62 13.17 -2.96
CA ASP A 106 -16.39 14.28 -2.41
C ASP A 106 -16.34 15.52 -3.30
N LEU A 107 -15.15 15.86 -3.78
CA LEU A 107 -14.92 16.98 -4.67
C LEU A 107 -15.66 16.81 -6.01
N MET A 108 -15.61 15.60 -6.59
CA MET A 108 -16.39 15.27 -7.79
C MET A 108 -17.89 15.39 -7.56
N ARG A 109 -18.40 14.88 -6.43
CA ARG A 109 -19.82 14.96 -6.08
C ARG A 109 -20.29 16.41 -5.94
N LYS A 110 -19.50 17.25 -5.26
CA LYS A 110 -19.80 18.69 -5.05
C LYS A 110 -19.80 19.48 -6.36
N THR A 111 -18.88 19.15 -7.26
CA THR A 111 -18.73 19.84 -8.56
C THR A 111 -19.62 19.25 -9.67
N ASN A 112 -20.38 18.18 -9.38
CA ASN A 112 -21.14 17.40 -10.35
C ASN A 112 -20.28 16.94 -11.55
N ASN A 113 -18.98 16.74 -11.29
CA ASN A 113 -18.03 16.26 -12.28
C ASN A 113 -18.20 14.75 -12.43
N LYS A 114 -18.15 14.27 -13.68
CA LYS A 114 -18.20 12.83 -13.98
C LYS A 114 -16.83 12.17 -13.97
N SER A 115 -15.76 12.96 -13.90
CA SER A 115 -14.41 12.47 -13.67
C SER A 115 -13.47 13.58 -13.10
N PHE A 116 -12.34 13.20 -12.50
CA PHE A 116 -11.37 14.01 -11.70
C PHE A 116 -10.40 15.02 -12.45
N THR A 117 -10.61 15.37 -13.73
CA THR A 117 -9.61 16.03 -14.65
C THR A 117 -9.93 17.49 -14.76
N ASN A 118 -11.18 17.82 -14.43
CA ASN A 118 -11.73 19.13 -14.57
C ASN A 118 -11.91 19.73 -13.17
N PHE A 119 -10.90 19.54 -12.32
CA PHE A 119 -10.80 20.33 -11.10
C PHE A 119 -10.45 21.76 -11.48
N ASP A 120 -11.21 22.72 -10.95
CA ASP A 120 -10.79 24.11 -10.99
C ASP A 120 -9.57 24.35 -10.10
N SER A 121 -8.97 25.54 -10.23
CA SER A 121 -7.74 25.87 -9.51
C SER A 121 -7.89 25.79 -7.98
N ASP A 122 -9.06 26.17 -7.45
CA ASP A 122 -9.29 26.17 -6.00
C ASP A 122 -9.42 24.73 -5.48
N SER A 123 -10.12 23.90 -6.23
CA SER A 123 -10.26 22.46 -6.01
C SER A 123 -8.91 21.73 -6.06
N LEU A 124 -8.03 22.10 -7.00
CA LEU A 124 -6.67 21.57 -7.10
C LEU A 124 -5.80 21.99 -5.91
N ASN A 125 -5.86 23.24 -5.48
CA ASN A 125 -5.11 23.71 -4.33
C ASN A 125 -5.54 22.97 -3.05
N ASN A 126 -6.86 22.84 -2.82
CA ASN A 126 -7.37 22.07 -1.69
C ASN A 126 -6.95 20.60 -1.76
N PHE A 127 -6.89 20.00 -2.96
CA PHE A 127 -6.38 18.65 -3.12
C PHE A 127 -4.91 18.54 -2.70
N PHE A 128 -4.04 19.45 -3.15
CA PHE A 128 -2.62 19.40 -2.80
C PHE A 128 -2.37 19.62 -1.31
N ASP A 129 -3.15 20.48 -0.66
CA ASP A 129 -3.10 20.68 0.78
C ASP A 129 -3.47 19.38 1.53
N GLU A 130 -4.52 18.68 1.08
CA GLU A 130 -4.92 17.38 1.63
C GLU A 130 -3.92 16.25 1.31
N TYR A 131 -3.25 16.33 0.16
CA TYR A 131 -2.26 15.36 -0.30
C TYR A 131 -0.95 15.42 0.48
N GLN A 132 -0.65 16.54 1.16
CA GLN A 132 0.61 16.72 1.89
C GLN A 132 0.78 15.70 3.02
N LEU A 133 -0.27 15.38 3.77
CA LEU A 133 -0.19 14.36 4.83
C LEU A 133 0.16 12.98 4.26
N LEU A 134 -0.35 12.64 3.08
CA LEU A 134 0.00 11.39 2.41
C LEU A 134 1.49 11.36 2.01
N ILE A 135 2.05 12.50 1.58
CA ILE A 135 3.48 12.60 1.28
C ILE A 135 4.33 12.33 2.52
N ASP A 136 3.95 12.91 3.67
CA ASP A 136 4.70 12.74 4.91
C ASP A 136 4.70 11.26 5.36
N GLU A 137 3.54 10.57 5.31
CA GLU A 137 3.44 9.14 5.60
C GLU A 137 4.17 8.27 4.56
N TYR A 138 4.19 8.69 3.30
CA TYR A 138 4.94 8.02 2.24
C TYR A 138 6.45 8.09 2.47
N ASP A 139 6.94 9.26 2.90
CA ASP A 139 8.35 9.45 3.26
C ASP A 139 8.75 8.63 4.49
N LEU A 140 7.87 8.54 5.50
CA LEU A 140 8.07 7.66 6.65
C LEU A 140 8.15 6.20 6.21
N PHE A 141 7.23 5.73 5.36
CA PHE A 141 7.25 4.37 4.82
C PHE A 141 8.57 4.05 4.12
N LYS A 142 9.07 4.94 3.25
CA LYS A 142 10.37 4.74 2.56
C LYS A 142 11.54 4.65 3.53
N LEU A 143 11.55 5.50 4.56
CA LEU A 143 12.56 5.47 5.60
C LEU A 143 12.54 4.14 6.35
N GLU A 144 11.37 3.69 6.78
CA GLU A 144 11.21 2.42 7.50
C GLU A 144 11.54 1.22 6.62
N TYR A 145 11.11 1.21 5.35
CA TYR A 145 11.50 0.17 4.39
C TYR A 145 13.03 0.07 4.25
N SER A 146 13.72 1.20 4.08
CA SER A 146 15.17 1.25 3.93
C SER A 146 15.92 0.83 5.21
N ASN A 147 15.40 1.19 6.38
CA ASN A 147 15.97 0.79 7.67
C ASN A 147 15.74 -0.70 7.94
N VAL A 148 14.58 -1.23 7.55
CA VAL A 148 14.16 -2.59 7.86
C VAL A 148 14.58 -3.61 6.80
N GLU A 149 15.11 -3.19 5.65
CA GLU A 149 15.72 -4.08 4.65
C GLU A 149 16.84 -4.98 5.24
N HIS A 150 17.40 -4.60 6.40
CA HIS A 150 18.30 -5.45 7.19
C HIS A 150 17.60 -6.65 7.86
N TYR A 151 16.29 -6.57 8.14
CA TYR A 151 15.50 -7.62 8.79
C TYR A 151 14.88 -8.62 7.83
N SER A 152 14.67 -8.28 6.55
CA SER A 152 14.35 -9.28 5.52
C SER A 152 15.51 -10.28 5.38
N LEU A 153 16.75 -9.79 5.42
CA LEU A 153 17.97 -10.62 5.52
C LEU A 153 18.05 -11.43 6.83
N LEU A 154 17.43 -10.98 7.92
CA LEU A 154 17.37 -11.72 9.18
C LEU A 154 16.35 -12.87 9.14
N GLY A 155 15.32 -12.80 8.29
CA GLY A 155 14.44 -13.94 8.00
C GLY A 155 15.21 -15.09 7.33
N ASP A 156 16.04 -14.76 6.34
CA ASP A 156 16.98 -15.70 5.71
C ASP A 156 18.00 -16.24 6.73
N TYR A 157 18.51 -15.39 7.62
CA TYR A 157 19.42 -15.81 8.69
C TYR A 157 18.73 -16.73 9.72
N ALA A 158 17.50 -16.44 10.14
CA ALA A 158 16.73 -17.26 11.07
C ALA A 158 16.34 -18.61 10.45
N ASN A 159 16.05 -18.65 9.14
CA ASN A 159 15.85 -19.90 8.40
C ASN A 159 17.15 -20.68 8.22
N GLN A 160 18.28 -20.05 7.88
CA GLN A 160 19.58 -20.72 7.82
C GLN A 160 19.99 -21.31 9.17
N ILE A 161 19.71 -20.61 10.27
CA ILE A 161 19.94 -21.13 11.62
C ILE A 161 19.00 -22.31 11.91
N ASN A 162 17.70 -22.18 11.65
CA ASN A 162 16.73 -23.25 11.93
C ASN A 162 16.94 -24.49 11.04
N GLU A 163 17.30 -24.34 9.77
CA GLU A 163 17.67 -25.44 8.88
C GLU A 163 19.03 -26.05 9.24
N GLY A 164 19.99 -25.22 9.66
CA GLY A 164 21.28 -25.65 10.20
C GLY A 164 21.15 -26.51 11.46
N PHE A 165 20.14 -26.23 12.31
CA PHE A 165 19.81 -27.05 13.48
C PHE A 165 18.90 -28.25 13.20
N LYS A 166 18.17 -28.25 12.07
CA LYS A 166 17.32 -29.40 11.64
C LYS A 166 18.08 -30.44 10.83
N LYS A 167 19.30 -30.15 10.35
CA LYS A 167 20.19 -31.16 9.74
C LYS A 167 21.03 -31.88 10.80
N SER A 168 20.36 -32.67 11.63
CA SER A 168 20.93 -33.82 12.34
C SER A 168 19.78 -34.61 12.95
N ASP A 169 19.15 -35.45 12.13
CA ASP A 169 18.97 -36.90 12.34
C ASP A 169 18.24 -37.53 11.14
#